data_AF-A0A7V7ZQA4-F1
#
_entry.id   AF-A0A7V7ZQA4-F1
#
_cell.length_a   1.000
_cell.length_b   1.000
_cell.length_c   1.000
_cell.angle_alpha   90.00
_cell.angle_beta   90.00
_cell.angle_gamma   90.00
#
_symmetry.space_group_name_H-M   'P 1'
#
loop_
_entity.id
_entity.type
_entity.pdbx_description
1 polymer ?
#
loop_
_entity_poly.entity_id
_entity_poly.type
_entity_poly.pdbx_seq_one_letter_code
_entity_poly.pdbx_strand_id
1 'polypeptide(L)'
;MTTARPWYWELSQRGSGPDWHLLATFAPLGAAALADAARRMERMGYTRVPAVARNESLITLIDSAHAAQYIENTKEGAAQRNILIYRLIEIDHTHIHATYAYGWAEEGDALSAVMLDLRAIPGTALDSWQVQAGGEGYDYITVRRGVGWQSFTSYLETPAQ
;
A
#
# COMPACT_ATOMS: atom_id res chain seq x y z
N MET A 1 -22.15 -5.14 -11.37
CA MET A 1 -20.78 -4.66 -11.10
C MET A 1 -20.19 -5.55 -10.04
N THR A 2 -19.15 -6.32 -10.36
CA THR A 2 -18.37 -7.05 -9.37
C THR A 2 -17.62 -6.04 -8.51
N THR A 3 -17.88 -6.03 -7.21
CA THR A 3 -17.12 -5.22 -6.26
C THR A 3 -15.69 -5.76 -6.23
N ALA A 4 -14.71 -4.93 -6.58
CA ALA A 4 -13.30 -5.31 -6.51
C ALA A 4 -12.93 -5.68 -5.07
N ARG A 5 -12.15 -6.76 -4.91
CA ARG A 5 -11.64 -7.18 -3.61
C ARG A 5 -10.54 -6.24 -3.11
N PRO A 6 -10.30 -6.19 -1.79
CA PRO A 6 -9.08 -5.60 -1.25
C PRO A 6 -7.82 -6.29 -1.80
N TRP A 7 -6.72 -5.56 -2.02
CA TRP A 7 -5.48 -6.10 -2.60
C TRP A 7 -4.89 -7.24 -1.77
N TYR A 8 -5.17 -7.28 -0.46
CA TYR A 8 -4.69 -8.30 0.46
C TYR A 8 -5.62 -9.52 0.57
N TRP A 9 -6.68 -9.63 -0.25
CA TRP A 9 -7.72 -10.67 -0.06
C TRP A 9 -7.15 -12.10 0.00
N GLU A 10 -6.13 -12.42 -0.81
CA GLU A 10 -5.55 -13.75 -0.85
C GLU A 10 -4.69 -14.03 0.40
N LEU A 11 -4.04 -13.00 0.95
CA LEU A 11 -3.30 -13.09 2.20
C LEU A 11 -4.23 -13.37 3.38
N SER A 12 -5.36 -12.66 3.43
CA SER A 12 -6.40 -12.85 4.43
C SER A 12 -7.01 -14.25 4.36
N GLN A 13 -7.35 -14.73 3.16
CA GLN A 13 -7.91 -16.07 2.98
C GLN A 13 -6.95 -17.18 3.42
N ARG A 14 -5.64 -16.98 3.22
CA ARG A 14 -4.59 -17.95 3.55
C ARG A 14 -4.09 -17.85 5.00
N GLY A 15 -4.44 -16.80 5.74
CA GLY A 15 -3.86 -16.50 7.05
C GLY A 15 -2.34 -16.33 7.00
N SER A 16 -1.82 -15.66 5.96
CA SER A 16 -0.37 -15.56 5.70
C SER A 16 0.31 -14.46 6.53
N GLY A 17 1.40 -14.81 7.22
CA GLY A 17 2.34 -13.88 7.88
C GLY A 17 1.74 -12.97 8.95
N PRO A 18 2.59 -12.20 9.67
CA PRO A 18 2.11 -11.04 10.40
C PRO A 18 1.84 -9.90 9.43
N ASP A 19 2.79 -9.49 8.58
CA ASP A 19 2.63 -8.27 7.79
C ASP A 19 2.32 -8.57 6.33
N TRP A 20 1.46 -7.74 5.74
CA TRP A 20 1.00 -7.83 4.36
C TRP A 20 1.53 -6.67 3.54
N HIS A 21 2.01 -6.96 2.34
CA HIS A 21 2.63 -5.97 1.48
C HIS A 21 2.02 -5.99 0.08
N LEU A 22 1.72 -4.80 -0.45
CA LEU A 22 1.51 -4.56 -1.87
C LEU A 22 2.71 -3.78 -2.40
N LEU A 23 3.36 -4.31 -3.42
CA LEU A 23 4.42 -3.63 -4.15
C LEU A 23 3.93 -3.41 -5.57
N ALA A 24 3.83 -2.16 -6.02
CA ALA A 24 3.41 -1.81 -7.37
C ALA A 24 4.42 -0.85 -8.00
N THR A 25 4.92 -1.21 -9.18
CA THR A 25 5.86 -0.41 -9.97
C THR A 25 5.16 0.11 -11.22
N PHE A 26 5.35 1.38 -11.51
CA PHE A 26 4.76 2.12 -12.62
C PHE A 26 5.83 2.66 -13.56
N ALA A 27 5.45 2.83 -14.82
CA ALA A 27 6.30 3.51 -15.78
C ALA A 27 6.56 4.98 -15.35
N PRO A 28 7.75 5.55 -15.65
CA PRO A 28 8.16 6.89 -15.16
C PRO A 28 7.24 8.06 -15.53
N LEU A 29 6.40 7.91 -16.55
CA LEU A 29 5.45 8.96 -16.98
C LEU A 29 4.28 9.16 -15.99
N GLY A 30 4.13 8.28 -15.00
CA GLY A 30 3.03 8.29 -14.02
C GLY A 30 3.19 9.21 -12.81
N ALA A 31 4.33 9.87 -12.62
CA ALA A 31 4.67 10.56 -11.36
C ALA A 31 3.60 11.57 -10.86
N ALA A 32 3.02 12.36 -11.76
CA ALA A 32 1.97 13.33 -11.41
C ALA A 32 0.70 12.65 -10.89
N ALA A 33 0.31 11.54 -11.52
CA ALA A 33 -0.86 10.77 -11.13
C ALA A 33 -0.62 10.01 -9.81
N LEU A 34 0.59 9.54 -9.54
CA LEU A 34 0.95 8.96 -8.25
C LEU A 34 0.89 10.00 -7.12
N ALA A 35 1.33 11.23 -7.38
CA ALA A 35 1.14 12.34 -6.44
C ALA A 35 -0.34 12.68 -6.21
N ASP A 36 -1.19 12.58 -7.23
CA ASP A 36 -2.65 12.71 -7.09
C ASP A 36 -3.28 11.55 -6.31
N ALA A 37 -2.79 10.32 -6.48
CA ALA A 37 -3.21 9.18 -5.69
C ALA A 37 -2.91 9.42 -4.21
N ALA A 38 -1.73 9.94 -3.88
CA ALA A 38 -1.39 10.32 -2.51
C ALA A 38 -2.40 11.32 -1.92
N ARG A 39 -2.71 12.40 -2.66
CA ARG A 39 -3.71 13.41 -2.25
C ARG A 39 -5.11 12.82 -2.08
N ARG A 40 -5.47 11.79 -2.86
CA ARG A 40 -6.75 11.08 -2.71
C ARG A 40 -6.76 10.25 -1.43
N MET A 41 -5.71 9.49 -1.17
CA MET A 41 -5.57 8.71 0.06
C MET A 41 -5.68 9.60 1.30
N GLU A 42 -5.12 10.82 1.27
CA GLU A 42 -5.27 11.79 2.37
C GLU A 42 -6.74 12.13 2.67
N ARG A 43 -7.59 12.23 1.63
CA ARG A 43 -9.04 12.44 1.79
C ARG A 43 -9.79 11.19 2.24
N MET A 44 -9.16 10.03 2.20
CA MET A 44 -9.73 8.72 2.55
C MET A 44 -9.25 8.23 3.92
N GLY A 45 -8.85 9.14 4.80
CA GLY A 45 -8.49 8.82 6.18
C GLY A 45 -7.01 8.57 6.40
N TYR A 46 -6.13 8.86 5.44
CA TYR A 46 -4.69 8.82 5.65
C TYR A 46 -4.12 10.19 5.97
N THR A 47 -3.08 10.25 6.79
CA THR A 47 -2.34 11.47 7.09
C THR A 47 -0.95 11.35 6.50
N ARG A 48 -0.51 12.37 5.79
CA ARG A 48 0.88 12.49 5.34
C ARG A 48 1.79 12.78 6.53
N VAL A 49 2.82 11.97 6.69
CA VAL A 49 3.82 12.10 7.76
C VAL A 49 5.21 12.37 7.17
N PRO A 50 6.14 12.94 7.95
CA PRO A 50 7.53 13.07 7.52
C PRO A 50 8.09 11.71 7.12
N ALA A 51 8.72 11.63 5.95
CA ALA A 51 9.43 10.43 5.53
C ALA A 51 10.62 10.19 6.48
N VAL A 52 10.75 8.96 6.98
CA VAL A 52 11.89 8.55 7.82
C VAL A 52 13.17 8.44 6.99
N ALA A 53 13.03 8.13 5.69
CA ALA A 53 14.12 8.14 4.73
C ALA A 53 14.33 9.53 4.12
N ARG A 54 15.59 9.92 3.88
CA ARG A 54 15.97 11.18 3.21
C ARG A 54 15.71 11.15 1.69
N ASN A 55 14.53 10.74 1.28
CA ASN A 55 14.08 10.84 -0.09
C ASN A 55 12.99 11.92 -0.19
N GLU A 56 13.33 13.07 -0.75
CA GLU A 56 12.43 14.22 -0.87
C GLU A 56 11.21 13.93 -1.76
N SER A 57 11.31 12.96 -2.67
CA SER A 57 10.18 12.55 -3.52
C SER A 57 9.24 11.54 -2.85
N LEU A 58 9.64 10.97 -1.71
CA LEU A 58 8.84 9.95 -1.02
C LEU A 58 7.70 10.61 -0.25
N ILE A 59 6.49 10.17 -0.54
CA ILE A 59 5.29 10.51 0.22
C ILE A 59 4.96 9.33 1.11
N THR A 60 5.04 9.53 2.42
CA THR A 60 4.65 8.54 3.41
C THR A 60 3.28 8.92 3.99
N LEU A 61 2.34 7.99 3.91
CA LEU A 61 0.98 8.11 4.41
C LEU A 61 0.72 7.02 5.44
N ILE A 62 0.09 7.37 6.55
CA ILE A 62 -0.35 6.42 7.57
C ILE A 62 -1.83 6.62 7.85
N ASP A 63 -2.52 5.60 8.35
CA ASP A 63 -3.87 5.79 8.89
C ASP A 63 -3.90 6.97 9.89
N SER A 64 -4.80 7.93 9.66
CA SER A 64 -4.92 9.14 10.46
C SER A 64 -5.12 8.86 11.94
N ALA A 65 -5.78 7.76 12.29
CA ALA A 65 -5.98 7.37 13.69
C ALA A 65 -4.66 7.12 14.43
N HIS A 66 -3.59 6.77 13.72
CA HIS A 66 -2.28 6.41 14.28
C HIS A 66 -1.16 7.41 13.94
N ALA A 67 -1.45 8.44 13.15
CA ALA A 67 -0.45 9.38 12.64
C ALA A 67 0.32 10.12 13.74
N ALA A 68 -0.37 10.61 14.77
CA ALA A 68 0.27 11.31 15.88
C ALA A 68 1.26 10.42 16.63
N GLN A 69 0.90 9.16 16.89
CA GLN A 69 1.76 8.19 17.55
C GLN A 69 2.99 7.84 16.70
N TYR A 70 2.80 7.68 15.39
CA TYR A 70 3.89 7.43 14.46
C TYR A 70 4.91 8.59 14.43
N ILE A 71 4.43 9.83 14.33
CA ILE A 71 5.29 11.02 14.33
C ILE A 71 6.10 11.11 15.62
N GLU A 72 5.49 10.92 16.79
CA GLU A 72 6.22 10.99 18.07
C GLU A 72 7.35 9.96 18.17
N ASN A 73 7.12 8.75 17.68
CA ASN A 73 8.09 7.66 17.77
C ASN A 73 9.19 7.71 16.69
N THR A 74 9.00 8.48 15.62
CA THR A 74 10.00 8.67 14.55
C THR A 74 10.91 9.87 14.78
N LYS A 75 10.72 10.62 15.88
CA LYS A 75 11.62 11.71 16.29
C LYS A 75 12.99 11.19 16.68
N GLU A 76 14.02 11.95 16.31
CA GLU A 76 15.40 11.69 16.73
C GLU A 76 15.50 11.67 18.26
N GLY A 77 16.13 10.62 18.82
CA GLY A 77 16.26 10.44 20.27
C GLY A 77 15.01 9.91 20.98
N ALA A 78 13.91 9.60 20.26
CA ALA A 78 12.78 8.89 20.84
C ALA A 78 13.23 7.50 21.31
N ALA A 79 12.81 7.10 22.52
CA ALA A 79 12.89 5.70 22.91
C ALA A 79 12.02 4.91 21.92
N GLN A 80 12.62 3.97 21.16
CA GLN A 80 11.89 3.13 20.22
C GLN A 80 10.80 2.39 20.98
N ARG A 81 9.57 2.90 20.86
CA ARG A 81 8.37 2.18 21.28
C ARG A 81 7.96 1.34 20.08
N ASN A 82 7.66 0.07 20.31
CA ASN A 82 7.09 -0.77 19.26
C ASN A 82 5.80 -0.10 18.78
N ILE A 83 5.85 0.49 17.58
CA ILE A 83 4.69 1.07 16.93
C ILE A 83 4.13 -0.05 16.08
N LEU A 84 2.93 -0.50 16.42
CA LEU A 84 2.16 -1.33 15.52
C LEU A 84 1.81 -0.44 14.32
N ILE A 85 2.54 -0.58 13.20
CA ILE A 85 2.28 0.18 11.97
C ILE A 85 1.09 -0.47 11.27
N TYR A 86 -0.14 -0.12 11.69
CA TYR A 86 -1.32 -0.82 11.18
C TYR A 86 -1.49 -0.70 9.67
N ARG A 87 -1.28 0.50 9.09
CA ARG A 87 -1.37 0.74 7.64
C ARG A 87 -0.45 1.88 7.22
N LEU A 88 0.58 1.55 6.44
CA LEU A 88 1.53 2.49 5.85
C LEU A 88 1.44 2.41 4.34
N ILE A 89 1.45 3.56 3.67
CA ILE A 89 1.52 3.66 2.21
C ILE A 89 2.64 4.63 1.87
N GLU A 90 3.59 4.14 1.09
CA GLU A 90 4.73 4.88 0.58
C GLU A 90 4.57 5.03 -0.93
N ILE A 91 4.65 6.27 -1.41
CA ILE A 91 4.45 6.59 -2.83
C ILE A 91 5.63 7.44 -3.29
N ASP A 92 6.30 7.02 -4.36
CA ASP A 92 7.29 7.82 -5.06
C ASP A 92 6.90 8.01 -6.54
N HIS A 93 7.84 8.44 -7.39
CA HIS A 93 7.59 8.71 -8.81
C HIS A 93 7.22 7.48 -9.65
N THR A 94 7.54 6.28 -9.16
CA THR A 94 7.38 5.01 -9.88
C THR A 94 6.84 3.89 -9.01
N HIS A 95 6.64 4.09 -7.71
CA HIS A 95 6.26 3.04 -6.78
C HIS A 95 5.08 3.44 -5.91
N ILE A 96 4.23 2.45 -5.65
CA ILE A 96 3.37 2.42 -4.47
C ILE A 96 3.76 1.16 -3.69
N HIS A 97 4.15 1.35 -2.43
CA HIS A 97 4.36 0.29 -1.47
C HIS A 97 3.36 0.47 -0.33
N ALA A 98 2.51 -0.51 -0.09
CA ALA A 98 1.62 -0.52 1.06
C ALA A 98 1.97 -1.66 2.00
N THR A 99 1.98 -1.38 3.30
CA THR A 99 2.23 -2.34 4.37
C THR A 99 1.07 -2.29 5.35
N TYR A 100 0.38 -3.42 5.54
CA TYR A 100 -0.62 -3.62 6.58
C TYR A 100 -0.05 -4.59 7.60
N ALA A 101 0.33 -4.10 8.79
CA ALA A 101 0.96 -4.94 9.79
C ALA A 101 -0.04 -5.85 10.52
N TYR A 102 0.46 -7.01 10.96
CA TYR A 102 -0.27 -8.05 11.70
C TYR A 102 -1.56 -8.58 11.02
N GLY A 103 -1.80 -8.27 9.74
CA GLY A 103 -2.98 -8.72 9.00
C GLY A 103 -4.30 -8.07 9.44
N TRP A 104 -4.24 -6.92 10.14
CA TRP A 104 -5.43 -6.21 10.63
C TRP A 104 -6.03 -5.35 9.53
N ALA A 105 -6.74 -6.00 8.62
CA ALA A 105 -7.59 -5.28 7.70
C ALA A 105 -9.02 -5.23 8.23
N GLU A 106 -9.49 -4.02 8.54
CA GLU A 106 -10.91 -3.76 8.73
C GLU A 106 -11.58 -3.67 7.36
N GLU A 107 -12.91 -3.78 7.32
CA GLU A 107 -13.67 -3.72 6.07
C GLU A 107 -13.43 -2.40 5.32
N GLY A 108 -13.14 -2.49 4.02
CA GLY A 108 -12.99 -1.34 3.12
C GLY A 108 -11.54 -0.94 2.87
N ASP A 109 -11.00 -1.35 1.72
CA ASP A 109 -9.66 -0.97 1.29
C ASP A 109 -9.69 0.18 0.28
N ALA A 110 -9.37 1.38 0.77
CA ALA A 110 -9.26 2.58 -0.05
C ALA A 110 -8.19 2.43 -1.15
N LEU A 111 -7.12 1.68 -0.88
CA LEU A 111 -6.01 1.58 -1.81
C LEU A 111 -6.37 0.84 -3.10
N SER A 112 -7.11 -0.27 -3.03
CA SER A 112 -7.55 -0.99 -4.22
C SER A 112 -8.39 -0.11 -5.15
N ALA A 113 -9.29 0.71 -4.58
CA ALA A 113 -10.08 1.66 -5.36
C ALA A 113 -9.19 2.73 -6.01
N VAL A 114 -8.25 3.31 -5.27
CA VAL A 114 -7.30 4.31 -5.81
C VAL A 114 -6.41 3.72 -6.90
N MET A 115 -5.95 2.47 -6.73
CA MET A 115 -5.20 1.75 -7.76
C MET A 115 -6.04 1.55 -9.04
N LEU A 116 -7.31 1.16 -8.91
CA LEU A 116 -8.20 1.00 -10.07
C LEU A 116 -8.52 2.33 -10.77
N ASP A 117 -8.57 3.44 -10.03
CA ASP A 117 -8.71 4.78 -10.61
C ASP A 117 -7.46 5.19 -11.42
N LEU A 118 -6.25 4.85 -10.93
CA LEU A 118 -4.99 5.13 -11.63
C LEU A 118 -4.94 4.46 -13.01
N ARG A 119 -5.59 3.30 -13.18
CA ARG A 119 -5.71 2.61 -14.48
C ARG A 119 -6.41 3.48 -15.54
N ALA A 120 -7.33 4.35 -15.15
CA ALA A 120 -8.09 5.19 -16.07
C ALA A 120 -7.34 6.47 -16.48
N ILE A 121 -6.21 6.77 -15.85
CA ILE A 121 -5.43 7.98 -16.15
C ILE A 121 -4.45 7.67 -17.31
N PRO A 122 -4.40 8.49 -18.38
CA PRO A 122 -3.40 8.32 -19.42
C PRO A 122 -1.97 8.50 -18.86
N GLY A 123 -1.05 7.60 -19.21
CA GLY A 123 0.37 7.69 -18.84
C GLY A 123 0.74 6.94 -17.55
N THR A 124 -0.22 6.45 -16.76
CA THR A 124 0.02 5.55 -15.63
C THR A 124 -0.02 4.10 -16.07
N ALA A 125 1.05 3.64 -16.71
CA ALA A 125 1.23 2.22 -16.96
C ALA A 125 1.72 1.52 -15.68
N LEU A 126 1.02 0.48 -15.23
CA LEU A 126 1.50 -0.42 -14.19
C LEU A 126 2.44 -1.45 -14.84
N ASP A 127 3.71 -1.43 -14.49
CA ASP A 127 4.71 -2.35 -15.04
C ASP A 127 4.63 -3.71 -14.33
N SER A 128 4.65 -3.70 -12.99
CA SER A 128 4.57 -4.94 -12.21
C SER A 128 3.90 -4.70 -10.86
N TRP A 129 3.37 -5.79 -10.28
CA TRP A 129 2.82 -5.77 -8.94
C TRP A 129 3.04 -7.10 -8.23
N GLN A 130 3.12 -7.06 -6.91
CA GLN A 130 3.29 -8.23 -6.05
C GLN A 130 2.51 -8.05 -4.74
N VAL A 131 1.97 -9.15 -4.24
CA VAL A 131 1.33 -9.27 -2.94
C VAL A 131 2.15 -10.26 -2.13
N GLN A 132 2.67 -9.80 -0.99
CA GLN A 132 3.58 -10.57 -0.15
C GLN A 132 3.10 -10.61 1.29
N ALA A 133 3.45 -11.67 2.01
CA ALA A 133 3.40 -11.74 3.46
C ALA A 133 4.82 -11.87 4.01
N GLY A 134 5.08 -11.35 5.21
CA GLY A 134 6.41 -11.40 5.83
C GLY A 134 6.52 -10.39 6.96
N GLY A 135 7.69 -9.76 7.07
CA GLY A 135 7.94 -8.71 8.07
C GLY A 135 8.63 -9.24 9.33
N GLU A 136 8.90 -8.33 10.25
CA GLU A 136 9.79 -8.45 11.42
C GLU A 136 10.03 -9.90 11.94
N GLY A 137 11.20 -10.47 11.60
CA GLY A 137 11.61 -11.81 12.05
C GLY A 137 11.12 -12.99 11.20
N TYR A 138 10.39 -12.73 10.10
CA TYR A 138 9.87 -13.71 9.15
C TYR A 138 10.38 -13.45 7.73
N ASP A 139 10.55 -14.53 6.96
CA ASP A 139 10.88 -14.45 5.54
C ASP A 139 9.71 -13.86 4.73
N TYR A 140 10.04 -13.07 3.72
CA TYR A 140 9.05 -12.59 2.76
C TYR A 140 8.64 -13.69 1.78
N ILE A 141 7.33 -13.93 1.70
CA ILE A 141 6.71 -14.90 0.80
C ILE A 141 5.83 -14.15 -0.19
N THR A 142 6.13 -14.27 -1.48
CA THR A 142 5.25 -13.76 -2.54
C THR A 142 4.07 -14.71 -2.74
N VAL A 143 2.87 -14.25 -2.42
CA VAL A 143 1.63 -15.01 -2.58
C VAL A 143 1.07 -14.84 -3.99
N ARG A 144 1.18 -13.63 -4.55
CA ARG A 144 0.74 -13.32 -5.91
C ARG A 144 1.66 -12.28 -6.55
N ARG A 145 1.80 -12.34 -7.87
CA ARG A 145 2.44 -11.30 -8.68
C ARG A 145 1.89 -11.27 -10.10
N GLY A 146 2.06 -10.15 -10.77
CA GLY A 146 1.65 -9.98 -12.15
C GLY A 146 2.30 -8.77 -12.81
N VAL A 147 1.97 -8.59 -14.09
CA VAL A 147 2.46 -7.53 -14.97
C VAL A 147 1.24 -6.82 -15.56
N GLY A 148 1.25 -5.49 -15.59
CA GLY A 148 0.16 -4.74 -16.22
C GLY A 148 -1.13 -4.64 -15.40
N TRP A 149 -1.93 -3.63 -15.73
CA TRP A 149 -3.24 -3.39 -15.13
C TRP A 149 -4.24 -4.53 -15.32
N GLN A 150 -4.18 -5.23 -16.46
CA GLN A 150 -5.09 -6.33 -16.74
C GLN A 150 -4.94 -7.44 -15.71
N SER A 151 -3.70 -7.87 -15.42
CA SER A 151 -3.46 -8.92 -14.43
C SER A 151 -3.83 -8.49 -13.01
N PHE A 152 -3.55 -7.22 -12.65
CA PHE A 152 -3.93 -6.68 -11.35
C PHE A 152 -5.46 -6.64 -11.19
N THR A 153 -6.17 -6.17 -12.22
CA THR A 153 -7.64 -6.12 -12.21
C THR A 153 -8.23 -7.53 -12.07
N SER A 154 -7.76 -8.49 -12.87
CA SER A 154 -8.25 -9.87 -12.79
C SER A 154 -7.99 -10.51 -11.42
N TYR A 155 -6.87 -10.16 -10.76
CA TYR A 155 -6.61 -10.59 -9.39
C TYR A 155 -7.65 -10.02 -8.40
N LEU A 156 -8.01 -8.75 -8.50
CA LEU A 156 -9.02 -8.14 -7.63
C LEU A 156 -10.45 -8.63 -7.91
N GLU A 157 -10.71 -9.16 -9.10
CA GLU A 157 -12.03 -9.68 -9.52
C GLU A 157 -12.19 -11.20 -9.34
N THR A 158 -11.12 -11.90 -8.94
CA THR A 158 -11.15 -13.36 -8.78
C THR A 158 -12.22 -13.78 -7.76
N PRO A 159 -13.14 -14.71 -8.07
CA PRO A 159 -14.15 -15.19 -7.13
C PRO A 159 -13.55 -15.82 -5.87
N ALA A 160 -14.28 -15.80 -4.75
CA ALA A 160 -13.89 -16.52 -3.55
C ALA A 160 -14.12 -17.99 -3.84
N GLN A 161 -13.07 -18.79 -3.68
CA GLN A 161 -13.19 -20.24 -3.62
C GLN A 161 -13.59 -20.66 -2.22
#